data_AF-A0A2G5QRF2-F1
#
_entry.id   AF-A0A2G5QRF2-F1
#
_cell.length_a   1.000
_cell.length_b   1.000
_cell.length_c   1.000
_cell.angle_alpha   90.00
_cell.angle_beta   90.00
_cell.angle_gamma   90.00
#
_symmetry.space_group_name_H-M   'P 1'
#
loop_
_entity.id
_entity.type
_entity.pdbx_description
1 polymer ?
#
loop_
_entity_poly.entity_id
_entity_poly.type
_entity_poly.pdbx_seq_one_letter_code
_entity_poly.pdbx_strand_id
1 'polypeptide(L)'
;MRRLLTLFAAVAALFSASLVAPIAVEAAPAKIRVLYLDQSVGFVHKPVTRPANSNGPTQSEIALAEIGAKTGAFTVESTQDARVITPQKLKDIDLLIFYTTGELPISNENWAAVQQWVESGRGGFIGLHSATDTHWDYSGPGQTYTAYINGKFAGHPWTQGTPITVQALGQKAGGGKDPVNTAWPARFPYAEEIYQYSDYDPTKVRALQALDFTDMALKRPWFVPITWTRQIGKGRLFQTNLGHTPSTWNDPLYRAQILEAVLWTAHRKPGAAKPNPDEQALWALRSLLAYDGRPKAEIDTRLAKLAKADTAWLRDAAARTAALRPLWPAKPDSDKAPFDAAYKTVLDDVVAKSGG
;
A
#
# COMPACT_ATOMS: atom_id res chain seq x y z
N MET A 1 0.79 -43.15 -93.83
CA MET A 1 1.89 -43.14 -92.84
C MET A 1 1.88 -41.80 -92.11
N ARG A 2 2.03 -41.81 -90.78
CA ARG A 2 2.35 -40.68 -89.84
C ARG A 2 1.30 -39.56 -89.74
N ARG A 3 0.43 -39.50 -88.72
CA ARG A 3 0.65 -39.05 -87.32
C ARG A 3 1.52 -37.79 -87.19
N LEU A 4 0.93 -36.68 -86.76
CA LEU A 4 1.56 -35.75 -85.81
C LEU A 4 0.47 -35.05 -84.97
N LEU A 5 0.46 -35.34 -83.67
CA LEU A 5 -0.19 -34.53 -82.63
C LEU A 5 0.70 -33.32 -82.33
N THR A 6 0.13 -32.18 -81.97
CA THR A 6 0.81 -31.24 -81.07
C THR A 6 -0.18 -30.53 -80.16
N LEU A 7 0.19 -30.51 -78.89
CA LEU A 7 -0.53 -30.20 -77.67
C LEU A 7 -0.73 -28.68 -77.51
N PHE A 8 -1.95 -28.21 -77.21
CA PHE A 8 -2.17 -26.86 -76.68
C PHE A 8 -2.09 -26.92 -75.15
N ALA A 9 -1.07 -26.30 -74.57
CA ALA A 9 -0.97 -26.10 -73.12
C ALA A 9 -1.77 -24.85 -72.73
N ALA A 10 -2.83 -25.02 -71.95
CA ALA A 10 -3.57 -23.92 -71.33
C ALA A 10 -2.83 -23.47 -70.05
N VAL A 11 -2.29 -22.25 -70.06
CA VAL A 11 -1.75 -21.60 -68.86
C VAL A 11 -2.90 -20.88 -68.16
N ALA A 12 -3.39 -21.46 -67.06
CA ALA A 12 -4.35 -20.81 -66.17
C ALA A 12 -3.60 -19.83 -65.24
N ALA A 13 -3.81 -18.53 -65.44
CA ALA A 13 -3.31 -17.50 -64.52
C ALA A 13 -4.17 -17.48 -63.24
N LEU A 14 -3.62 -18.02 -62.15
CA LEU A 14 -4.19 -17.89 -60.80
C LEU A 14 -3.88 -16.49 -60.27
N PHE A 15 -4.88 -15.60 -60.29
CA PHE A 15 -4.84 -14.34 -59.54
C PHE A 15 -5.05 -14.65 -58.05
N SER A 16 -3.95 -14.67 -57.28
CA SER A 16 -4.01 -14.69 -55.82
C SER A 16 -4.45 -13.32 -55.31
N ALA A 17 -5.72 -13.15 -54.99
CA ALA A 17 -6.21 -11.98 -54.27
C ALA A 17 -5.66 -12.03 -52.83
N SER A 18 -4.62 -11.24 -52.54
CA SER A 18 -4.12 -11.04 -51.19
C SER A 18 -5.16 -10.27 -50.38
N LEU A 19 -5.95 -10.98 -49.57
CA LEU A 19 -6.82 -10.40 -48.55
C LEU A 19 -5.93 -9.69 -47.51
N VAL A 20 -5.80 -8.38 -47.62
CA VAL A 20 -5.26 -7.54 -46.54
C VAL A 20 -6.33 -7.48 -45.46
N ALA A 21 -6.17 -8.29 -44.41
CA ALA A 21 -7.03 -8.21 -43.24
C ALA A 21 -6.88 -6.82 -42.59
N PRO A 22 -7.98 -6.13 -42.23
CA PRO A 22 -7.89 -4.86 -41.54
C PRO A 22 -7.16 -5.07 -40.21
N ILE A 23 -6.10 -4.30 -39.98
CA ILE A 23 -5.45 -4.23 -38.68
C ILE A 23 -6.50 -3.69 -37.70
N ALA A 24 -6.98 -4.54 -36.79
CA ALA A 24 -7.85 -4.12 -35.72
C ALA A 24 -7.06 -3.12 -34.86
N VAL A 25 -7.47 -1.85 -34.89
CA VAL A 25 -6.99 -0.86 -33.93
C VAL A 25 -7.59 -1.25 -32.59
N GLU A 26 -6.76 -1.79 -31.69
CA GLU A 26 -7.20 -2.11 -30.33
C GLU A 26 -7.68 -0.82 -29.66
N ALA A 27 -8.96 -0.80 -29.29
CA ALA A 27 -9.55 0.34 -28.62
C ALA A 27 -8.79 0.60 -27.31
N ALA A 28 -8.46 1.86 -27.03
CA ALA A 28 -7.80 2.23 -25.78
C ALA A 28 -8.61 1.66 -24.59
N PRO A 29 -7.93 1.08 -23.58
CA PRO A 29 -8.62 0.47 -22.45
C PRO A 29 -9.52 1.51 -21.76
N ALA A 30 -10.72 1.08 -21.36
CA ALA A 30 -11.64 1.95 -20.64
C ALA A 30 -10.98 2.53 -19.37
N LYS A 31 -11.24 3.82 -19.12
CA LYS A 31 -10.74 4.51 -17.93
C LYS A 31 -11.26 3.84 -16.66
N ILE A 32 -10.39 3.70 -15.66
CA ILE A 32 -10.78 3.22 -14.34
C ILE A 32 -11.70 4.25 -13.69
N ARG A 33 -12.84 3.83 -13.15
CA ARG A 33 -13.81 4.68 -12.48
C ARG A 33 -13.52 4.68 -10.98
N VAL A 34 -13.12 5.82 -10.44
CA VAL A 34 -12.72 5.96 -9.03
C VAL A 34 -13.79 6.72 -8.27
N LEU A 35 -14.22 6.18 -7.12
CA LEU A 35 -14.85 6.96 -6.06
C LEU A 35 -13.81 7.29 -5.00
N TYR A 36 -13.54 8.57 -4.80
CA TYR A 36 -12.66 9.08 -3.75
C TYR A 36 -13.50 9.63 -2.60
N LEU A 37 -13.41 8.98 -1.44
CA LEU A 37 -14.02 9.44 -0.20
C LEU A 37 -12.95 10.11 0.66
N ASP A 38 -13.14 11.41 0.93
CA ASP A 38 -12.24 12.20 1.77
C ASP A 38 -12.95 12.81 3.00
N GLN A 39 -13.91 12.05 3.54
CA GLN A 39 -14.69 12.42 4.72
C GLN A 39 -13.89 12.20 6.02
N SER A 40 -13.83 13.24 6.85
CA SER A 40 -13.35 13.18 8.23
C SER A 40 -14.51 13.34 9.22
N VAL A 41 -14.61 12.42 10.17
CA VAL A 41 -15.45 12.53 11.38
C VAL A 41 -14.51 12.71 12.57
N GLY A 42 -14.36 13.95 13.05
CA GLY A 42 -13.36 14.31 14.04
C GLY A 42 -12.26 15.18 13.44
N PHE A 43 -11.00 14.74 13.53
CA PHE A 43 -9.87 15.53 13.01
C PHE A 43 -9.90 15.59 11.49
N VAL A 44 -9.75 16.80 10.94
CA VAL A 44 -9.74 17.07 9.50
C VAL A 44 -8.33 17.42 9.06
N HIS A 45 -7.74 16.60 8.21
CA HIS A 45 -6.41 16.86 7.67
C HIS A 45 -6.45 17.98 6.62
N LYS A 46 -5.38 18.76 6.55
CA LYS A 46 -5.29 19.89 5.61
C LYS A 46 -5.52 19.49 4.13
N PRO A 47 -5.00 18.36 3.62
CA PRO A 47 -5.23 17.98 2.22
C PRO A 47 -6.69 17.72 1.84
N VAL A 48 -7.52 17.30 2.81
CA VAL A 48 -8.95 17.00 2.64
C VAL A 48 -9.85 18.12 3.16
N THR A 49 -9.27 19.28 3.51
CA THR A 49 -10.03 20.44 3.96
C THR A 49 -10.58 21.19 2.75
N ARG A 50 -11.90 21.39 2.71
CA ARG A 50 -12.54 22.26 1.71
C ARG A 50 -12.05 23.71 1.87
N PRO A 51 -11.92 24.47 0.78
CA PRO A 51 -11.64 25.90 0.89
C PRO A 51 -12.71 26.62 1.73
N ALA A 52 -12.29 27.59 2.54
CA ALA A 52 -13.21 28.34 3.38
C ALA A 52 -14.33 28.98 2.54
N ASN A 53 -15.58 28.87 3.02
CA ASN A 53 -16.77 29.41 2.36
C ASN A 53 -17.01 28.89 0.94
N SER A 54 -16.56 27.68 0.62
CA SER A 54 -16.74 27.06 -0.69
C SER A 54 -16.99 25.56 -0.58
N ASN A 55 -17.80 25.03 -1.50
CA ASN A 55 -17.91 23.59 -1.75
C ASN A 55 -16.94 23.15 -2.87
N GLY A 56 -15.91 23.95 -3.16
CA GLY A 56 -14.87 23.64 -4.13
C GLY A 56 -14.02 22.43 -3.73
N PRO A 57 -13.20 21.90 -4.66
CA PRO A 57 -12.45 20.70 -4.41
C PRO A 57 -11.34 20.89 -3.35
N THR A 58 -11.07 19.85 -2.58
CA THR A 58 -9.94 19.78 -1.63
C THR A 58 -8.62 19.64 -2.39
N GLN A 59 -7.49 19.82 -1.71
CA GLN A 59 -6.18 19.72 -2.37
C GLN A 59 -5.94 18.32 -2.93
N SER A 60 -6.31 17.28 -2.17
CA SER A 60 -6.16 15.89 -2.59
C SER A 60 -7.09 15.53 -3.74
N GLU A 61 -8.33 16.04 -3.75
CA GLU A 61 -9.27 15.89 -4.87
C GLU A 61 -8.72 16.49 -6.17
N ILE A 62 -8.17 17.71 -6.12
CA ILE A 62 -7.53 18.35 -7.27
C ILE A 62 -6.37 17.49 -7.77
N ALA A 63 -5.49 17.04 -6.87
CA ALA A 63 -4.32 16.26 -7.25
C ALA A 63 -4.69 14.92 -7.90
N LEU A 64 -5.71 14.21 -7.39
CA LEU A 64 -6.22 12.97 -7.99
C LEU A 64 -6.83 13.22 -9.38
N ALA A 65 -7.65 14.26 -9.51
CA ALA A 65 -8.25 14.64 -10.79
C ALA A 65 -7.18 14.97 -11.84
N GLU A 66 -6.15 15.74 -11.46
CA GLU A 66 -5.02 16.08 -12.31
C GLU A 66 -4.19 14.84 -12.71
N ILE A 67 -3.94 13.89 -11.80
CA ILE A 67 -3.23 12.64 -12.13
C ILE A 67 -4.03 11.85 -13.18
N GLY A 68 -5.34 11.67 -12.95
CA GLY A 68 -6.23 10.97 -13.88
C GLY A 68 -6.32 11.66 -15.24
N ALA A 69 -6.48 12.98 -15.26
CA ALA A 69 -6.56 13.78 -16.48
C ALA A 69 -5.26 13.76 -17.29
N LYS A 70 -4.11 13.96 -16.63
CA LYS A 70 -2.78 13.99 -17.28
C LYS A 70 -2.40 12.65 -17.89
N THR A 71 -2.78 11.56 -17.25
CA THR A 71 -2.38 10.19 -17.67
C THR A 71 -3.42 9.52 -18.56
N GLY A 72 -4.68 9.97 -18.50
CA GLY A 72 -5.81 9.32 -19.14
C GLY A 72 -6.22 8.00 -18.48
N ALA A 73 -5.60 7.60 -17.37
CA ALA A 73 -5.78 6.27 -16.78
C ALA A 73 -7.11 6.08 -16.04
N PHE A 74 -7.64 7.15 -15.43
CA PHE A 74 -8.84 7.06 -14.60
C PHE A 74 -9.63 8.37 -14.57
N THR A 75 -10.89 8.27 -14.17
CA THR A 75 -11.76 9.40 -13.80
C THR A 75 -12.08 9.28 -12.32
N VAL A 76 -12.20 10.41 -11.62
CA VAL A 76 -12.50 10.45 -10.18
C VAL A 76 -13.79 11.20 -9.91
N GLU A 77 -14.71 10.55 -9.20
CA GLU A 77 -15.82 11.18 -8.49
C GLU A 77 -15.38 11.34 -7.03
N SER A 78 -15.38 12.56 -6.50
CA SER A 78 -14.95 12.81 -5.11
C SER A 78 -16.13 13.22 -4.24
N THR A 79 -16.11 12.82 -2.97
CA THR A 79 -17.19 13.07 -2.02
C THR A 79 -16.68 13.08 -0.57
N GLN A 80 -17.34 13.87 0.28
CA GLN A 80 -17.20 13.82 1.74
C GLN A 80 -18.42 13.20 2.43
N ASP A 81 -19.20 12.41 1.69
CA ASP A 81 -20.37 11.69 2.21
C ASP A 81 -20.24 10.18 1.96
N ALA A 82 -19.86 9.43 2.99
CA ALA A 82 -19.71 7.98 2.94
C ALA A 82 -21.03 7.25 2.68
N ARG A 83 -22.20 7.89 2.90
CA ARG A 83 -23.52 7.26 2.68
C ARG A 83 -23.80 6.98 1.21
N VAL A 84 -23.04 7.57 0.29
CA VAL A 84 -23.14 7.26 -1.15
C VAL A 84 -22.61 5.85 -1.48
N ILE A 85 -21.80 5.26 -0.59
CA ILE A 85 -21.28 3.90 -0.75
C ILE A 85 -22.42 2.91 -0.51
N THR A 86 -22.99 2.42 -1.61
CA THR A 86 -24.12 1.50 -1.65
C THR A 86 -23.84 0.38 -2.66
N PRO A 87 -24.51 -0.78 -2.56
CA PRO A 87 -24.37 -1.84 -3.57
C PRO A 87 -24.62 -1.38 -5.01
N GLN A 88 -25.48 -0.39 -5.21
CA GLN A 88 -25.74 0.26 -6.50
C GLN A 88 -24.54 1.07 -6.95
N LYS A 89 -24.01 1.96 -6.12
CA LYS A 89 -22.81 2.76 -6.45
C LYS A 89 -21.60 1.87 -6.77
N LEU A 90 -21.43 0.74 -6.09
CA LEU A 90 -20.36 -0.23 -6.36
C LEU A 90 -20.44 -0.92 -7.75
N LYS A 91 -21.55 -0.77 -8.49
CA LYS A 91 -21.65 -1.20 -9.90
C LYS A 91 -21.04 -0.16 -10.85
N ASP A 92 -21.02 1.09 -10.43
CA ASP A 92 -20.63 2.24 -11.26
C ASP A 92 -19.15 2.62 -11.11
N ILE A 93 -18.42 1.93 -10.23
CA ILE A 93 -17.02 2.21 -9.93
C ILE A 93 -16.18 0.94 -10.00
N ASP A 94 -14.89 1.12 -10.21
CA ASP A 94 -13.88 0.06 -10.22
C ASP A 94 -12.97 0.15 -8.99
N LEU A 95 -12.78 1.35 -8.43
CA LEU A 95 -11.96 1.58 -7.24
C LEU A 95 -12.66 2.46 -6.21
N LEU A 96 -12.47 2.12 -4.94
CA LEU A 96 -12.82 2.94 -3.79
C LEU A 96 -11.53 3.43 -3.12
N ILE A 97 -11.33 4.74 -3.04
CA ILE A 97 -10.16 5.35 -2.41
C ILE A 97 -10.61 6.09 -1.14
N PHE A 98 -10.01 5.77 0.00
CA PHE A 98 -10.26 6.42 1.28
C PHE A 98 -9.07 7.32 1.64
N TYR A 99 -9.35 8.59 1.92
CA TYR A 99 -8.56 9.44 2.81
C TYR A 99 -9.51 9.92 3.90
N THR A 100 -9.77 9.07 4.87
CA THR A 100 -10.86 9.26 5.82
C THR A 100 -10.35 9.22 7.25
N THR A 101 -11.15 9.71 8.19
CA THR A 101 -10.82 9.70 9.63
C THR A 101 -12.07 9.49 10.46
N GLY A 102 -11.93 8.74 11.55
CA GLY A 102 -12.93 8.56 12.59
C GLY A 102 -14.12 7.70 12.18
N GLU A 103 -15.24 7.94 12.85
CA GLU A 103 -16.44 7.10 12.78
C GLU A 103 -17.31 7.40 11.56
N LEU A 104 -17.06 6.72 10.44
CA LEU A 104 -17.82 6.95 9.21
C LEU A 104 -19.25 6.37 9.29
N PRO A 105 -20.25 7.04 8.68
CA PRO A 105 -21.64 6.58 8.66
C PRO A 105 -21.87 5.48 7.60
N ILE A 106 -21.10 4.38 7.65
CA ILE A 106 -21.23 3.22 6.77
C ILE A 106 -22.01 2.13 7.50
N SER A 107 -23.13 1.68 6.93
CA SER A 107 -23.94 0.60 7.52
C SER A 107 -23.24 -0.76 7.43
N ASN A 108 -23.64 -1.71 8.30
CA ASN A 108 -23.14 -3.08 8.24
C ASN A 108 -23.37 -3.73 6.86
N GLU A 109 -24.53 -3.47 6.26
CA GLU A 109 -24.89 -4.01 4.94
C GLU A 109 -24.01 -3.42 3.83
N ASN A 110 -23.76 -2.10 3.85
CA ASN A 110 -22.88 -1.45 2.88
C ASN A 110 -21.43 -1.92 3.02
N TRP A 111 -20.93 -2.09 4.25
CA TRP A 111 -19.58 -2.61 4.43
C TRP A 111 -19.44 -4.08 3.99
N ALA A 112 -20.43 -4.93 4.29
CA ALA A 112 -20.45 -6.30 3.78
C ALA A 112 -20.43 -6.32 2.23
N ALA A 113 -21.17 -5.41 1.59
CA ALA A 113 -21.17 -5.28 0.14
C ALA A 113 -19.82 -4.81 -0.43
N VAL A 114 -19.11 -3.87 0.24
CA VAL A 114 -17.75 -3.47 -0.15
C VAL A 114 -16.80 -4.65 -0.10
N GLN A 115 -16.82 -5.42 1.00
CA GLN A 115 -15.97 -6.60 1.14
C GLN A 115 -16.20 -7.61 0.02
N GLN A 116 -17.46 -7.99 -0.24
CA GLN A 116 -17.82 -8.93 -1.30
C GLN A 116 -17.44 -8.41 -2.70
N TRP A 117 -17.65 -7.11 -2.94
CA TRP A 117 -17.30 -6.46 -4.21
C TRP A 117 -15.80 -6.57 -4.49
N VAL A 118 -14.95 -6.30 -3.50
CA VAL A 118 -13.49 -6.47 -3.64
C VAL A 118 -13.12 -7.96 -3.71
N GLU A 119 -13.66 -8.82 -2.85
CA GLU A 119 -13.38 -10.27 -2.87
C GLU A 119 -13.71 -10.92 -4.22
N SER A 120 -14.77 -10.46 -4.90
CA SER A 120 -15.17 -10.94 -6.22
C SER A 120 -14.20 -10.54 -7.34
N GLY A 121 -13.33 -9.56 -7.10
CA GLY A 121 -12.44 -8.97 -8.11
C GLY A 121 -13.12 -7.95 -9.02
N ARG A 122 -14.37 -7.59 -8.74
CA ARG A 122 -15.08 -6.50 -9.43
C ARG A 122 -14.53 -5.12 -9.07
N GLY A 123 -13.84 -5.02 -7.94
CA GLY A 123 -13.29 -3.77 -7.45
C GLY A 123 -12.01 -3.93 -6.67
N GLY A 124 -11.44 -2.78 -6.30
CA GLY A 124 -10.31 -2.71 -5.41
C GLY A 124 -10.38 -1.51 -4.47
N PHE A 125 -9.55 -1.55 -3.44
CA PHE A 125 -9.58 -0.60 -2.34
C PHE A 125 -8.21 0.08 -2.19
N ILE A 126 -8.20 1.40 -2.01
CA ILE A 126 -6.98 2.15 -1.71
C ILE A 126 -7.22 2.96 -0.45
N GLY A 127 -6.35 2.85 0.53
CA GLY A 127 -6.33 3.79 1.65
C GLY A 127 -5.09 4.69 1.59
N LEU A 128 -5.29 5.96 1.92
CA LEU A 128 -4.29 7.01 1.90
C LEU A 128 -4.19 7.62 3.28
N HIS A 129 -2.96 7.82 3.74
CA HIS A 129 -2.58 8.40 5.02
C HIS A 129 -3.49 7.96 6.19
N SER A 130 -4.48 8.79 6.52
CA SER A 130 -5.34 8.64 7.70
C SER A 130 -6.40 7.55 7.57
N ALA A 131 -6.52 6.87 6.43
CA ALA A 131 -7.48 5.78 6.26
C ALA A 131 -7.39 4.74 7.40
N THR A 132 -6.21 4.47 7.96
CA THR A 132 -6.04 3.58 9.12
C THR A 132 -6.56 4.11 10.46
N ASP A 133 -6.95 5.38 10.53
CA ASP A 133 -7.64 6.05 11.65
C ASP A 133 -9.16 6.10 11.44
N THR A 134 -9.67 5.33 10.47
CA THR A 134 -11.10 5.16 10.23
C THR A 134 -11.64 3.93 10.98
N HIS A 135 -12.84 4.04 11.53
CA HIS A 135 -13.55 2.93 12.15
C HIS A 135 -15.07 3.16 12.14
N TRP A 136 -15.85 2.17 12.57
CA TRP A 136 -17.26 2.27 12.97
C TRP A 136 -17.62 0.96 13.67
N ASP A 137 -18.72 0.94 14.42
CA ASP A 137 -19.22 -0.31 15.01
C ASP A 137 -19.69 -1.26 13.89
N TYR A 138 -19.03 -2.42 13.79
CA TYR A 138 -19.32 -3.41 12.75
C TYR A 138 -19.55 -4.79 13.37
N SER A 139 -20.80 -5.25 13.26
CA SER A 139 -21.25 -6.57 13.73
C SER A 139 -21.76 -7.47 12.59
N GLY A 140 -21.51 -7.09 11.34
CA GLY A 140 -21.88 -7.84 10.14
C GLY A 140 -20.88 -8.96 9.77
N PRO A 141 -21.13 -9.68 8.65
CA PRO A 141 -20.28 -10.78 8.20
C PRO A 141 -18.94 -10.33 7.59
N GLY A 142 -17.88 -11.10 7.82
CA GLY A 142 -16.55 -10.80 7.27
C GLY A 142 -15.65 -10.11 8.29
N GLN A 143 -14.89 -9.11 7.85
CA GLN A 143 -13.86 -8.44 8.63
C GLN A 143 -14.33 -7.05 9.07
N THR A 144 -13.94 -6.63 10.28
CA THR A 144 -13.96 -5.22 10.66
C THR A 144 -13.07 -4.40 9.72
N TYR A 145 -13.31 -3.09 9.64
CA TYR A 145 -12.51 -2.21 8.79
C TYR A 145 -11.01 -2.27 9.11
N THR A 146 -10.64 -2.23 10.40
CA THR A 146 -9.23 -2.24 10.83
C THR A 146 -8.52 -3.54 10.45
N ALA A 147 -9.21 -4.68 10.56
CA ALA A 147 -8.71 -5.97 10.10
C ALA A 147 -8.61 -6.03 8.57
N TYR A 148 -9.53 -5.41 7.85
CA TYR A 148 -9.53 -5.35 6.38
C TYR A 148 -8.37 -4.51 5.82
N ILE A 149 -8.17 -3.29 6.33
CA ILE A 149 -7.07 -2.40 5.93
C ILE A 149 -5.71 -2.84 6.50
N ASN A 150 -5.73 -3.72 7.51
CA ASN A 150 -4.57 -4.30 8.21
C ASN A 150 -3.77 -3.26 9.01
N GLY A 151 -4.48 -2.46 9.81
CA GLY A 151 -3.86 -1.51 10.72
C GLY A 151 -4.89 -0.59 11.35
N LYS A 152 -4.80 -0.44 12.67
CA LYS A 152 -5.57 0.54 13.43
C LYS A 152 -4.62 1.59 13.97
N PHE A 153 -4.95 2.87 13.81
CA PHE A 153 -4.17 3.98 14.36
C PHE A 153 -3.83 3.77 15.84
N ALA A 154 -2.54 3.88 16.16
CA ALA A 154 -2.00 3.73 17.52
C ALA A 154 -0.97 4.82 17.83
N GLY A 155 -1.21 6.04 17.31
CA GLY A 155 -0.38 7.22 17.50
C GLY A 155 0.48 7.59 16.30
N HIS A 156 1.10 8.76 16.40
CA HIS A 156 1.81 9.45 15.31
C HIS A 156 3.06 10.18 15.86
N PRO A 157 4.05 9.43 16.38
CA PRO A 157 5.18 10.06 17.07
C PRO A 157 6.05 10.88 16.11
N TRP A 158 6.07 10.55 14.82
CA TRP A 158 6.60 11.40 13.76
C TRP A 158 5.47 12.30 13.28
N THR A 159 5.42 13.54 13.79
CA THR A 159 4.40 14.53 13.45
C THR A 159 4.69 15.21 12.12
N GLN A 160 3.74 16.00 11.60
CA GLN A 160 3.87 16.74 10.35
C GLN A 160 5.25 17.40 10.15
N GLY A 161 5.90 17.06 9.03
CA GLY A 161 7.20 17.61 8.65
C GLY A 161 8.39 16.99 9.39
N THR A 162 8.19 15.96 10.22
CA THR A 162 9.29 15.23 10.87
C THR A 162 10.20 14.61 9.80
N PRO A 163 11.52 14.86 9.84
CA PRO A 163 12.46 14.15 8.98
C PRO A 163 12.42 12.65 9.27
N ILE A 164 12.18 11.88 8.22
CA ILE A 164 12.15 10.41 8.25
C ILE A 164 13.05 9.85 7.18
N THR A 165 13.48 8.61 7.38
CA THR A 165 14.13 7.82 6.34
C THR A 165 13.24 6.63 6.01
N VAL A 166 12.95 6.45 4.73
CA VAL A 166 12.10 5.37 4.23
C VAL A 166 12.94 4.40 3.42
N GLN A 167 12.74 3.11 3.65
CA GLN A 167 13.32 2.02 2.87
C GLN A 167 12.21 1.33 2.06
N ALA A 168 12.51 1.03 0.80
CA ALA A 168 11.75 0.11 -0.03
C ALA A 168 12.00 -1.36 0.37
N LEU A 169 10.92 -2.09 0.58
CA LEU A 169 10.86 -3.53 0.85
C LEU A 169 10.18 -4.25 -0.33
N GLY A 170 10.13 -5.58 -0.27
CA GLY A 170 9.42 -6.38 -1.26
C GLY A 170 10.12 -6.38 -2.62
N GLN A 171 11.45 -6.22 -2.64
CA GLN A 171 12.19 -6.38 -3.89
C GLN A 171 12.12 -7.84 -4.36
N LYS A 172 12.11 -8.05 -5.68
CA LYS A 172 12.07 -9.39 -6.28
C LYS A 172 13.32 -10.18 -5.89
N ALA A 173 13.17 -11.48 -5.70
CA ALA A 173 14.32 -12.40 -5.75
C ALA A 173 15.04 -12.17 -7.09
N GLY A 174 16.28 -11.69 -7.05
CA GLY A 174 17.04 -11.24 -8.24
C GLY A 174 17.20 -9.73 -8.41
N GLY A 175 16.74 -8.90 -7.45
CA GLY A 175 17.15 -7.48 -7.35
C GLY A 175 16.28 -6.46 -8.10
N GLY A 176 15.10 -6.83 -8.58
CA GLY A 176 14.17 -5.90 -9.24
C GLY A 176 13.24 -5.18 -8.26
N LYS A 177 12.91 -3.90 -8.52
CA LYS A 177 11.88 -3.16 -7.76
C LYS A 177 10.52 -3.87 -7.82
N ASP A 178 9.76 -3.80 -6.73
CA ASP A 178 8.35 -4.20 -6.75
C ASP A 178 7.59 -3.32 -7.76
N PRO A 179 6.82 -3.89 -8.71
CA PRO A 179 6.08 -3.10 -9.68
C PRO A 179 5.14 -2.04 -9.07
N VAL A 180 4.75 -2.14 -7.81
CA VAL A 180 3.83 -1.20 -7.13
C VAL A 180 4.59 -0.14 -6.31
N ASN A 181 5.92 -0.13 -6.37
CA ASN A 181 6.78 0.81 -5.66
C ASN A 181 7.96 1.25 -6.53
N THR A 182 7.72 1.51 -7.82
CA THR A 182 8.81 1.86 -8.76
C THR A 182 9.22 3.33 -8.71
N ALA A 183 8.30 4.21 -8.31
CA ALA A 183 8.49 5.66 -8.23
C ALA A 183 9.67 6.05 -7.31
N TRP A 184 9.76 5.43 -6.14
CA TRP A 184 10.70 5.84 -5.12
C TRP A 184 12.11 5.21 -5.31
N PRO A 185 13.19 5.89 -4.88
CA PRO A 185 14.49 5.25 -4.67
C PRO A 185 14.41 4.10 -3.64
N ALA A 186 15.42 3.23 -3.61
CA ALA A 186 15.45 2.12 -2.67
C ALA A 186 15.47 2.59 -1.20
N ARG A 187 16.13 3.72 -0.94
CA ARG A 187 16.18 4.39 0.37
C ARG A 187 16.18 5.89 0.14
N PHE A 188 15.38 6.64 0.87
CA PHE A 188 15.29 8.08 0.67
C PHE A 188 14.91 8.82 1.96
N PRO A 189 15.44 10.04 2.18
CA PRO A 189 14.92 10.94 3.21
C PRO A 189 13.59 11.55 2.75
N TYR A 190 12.70 11.81 3.69
CA TYR A 190 11.43 12.49 3.45
C TYR A 190 11.03 13.31 4.69
N ALA A 191 10.01 14.14 4.58
CA ALA A 191 9.45 14.89 5.70
C ALA A 191 7.94 14.70 5.73
N GLU A 192 7.41 14.01 6.74
CA GLU A 192 6.00 13.64 6.78
C GLU A 192 5.50 13.33 8.20
N GLU A 193 4.19 13.30 8.38
CA GLU A 193 3.53 12.67 9.54
C GLU A 193 3.33 11.17 9.30
N ILE A 194 3.85 10.32 10.19
CA ILE A 194 3.79 8.86 10.07
C ILE A 194 3.07 8.24 11.27
N TYR A 195 2.07 7.42 10.96
CA TYR A 195 1.33 6.63 11.94
C TYR A 195 2.05 5.34 12.30
N GLN A 196 1.87 4.90 13.53
CA GLN A 196 2.13 3.52 13.95
C GLN A 196 0.80 2.82 14.25
N TYR A 197 0.79 1.49 14.17
CA TYR A 197 -0.45 0.72 14.14
C TYR A 197 -0.54 -0.33 15.23
N SER A 198 -1.73 -0.51 15.81
CA SER A 198 -2.15 -1.77 16.42
C SER A 198 -2.82 -2.65 15.37
N ASP A 199 -3.09 -3.91 15.71
CA ASP A 199 -3.82 -4.88 14.86
C ASP A 199 -3.22 -5.09 13.46
N TYR A 200 -1.90 -4.85 13.31
CA TYR A 200 -1.17 -5.09 12.09
C TYR A 200 -0.72 -6.55 12.02
N ASP A 201 -1.20 -7.30 11.02
CA ASP A 201 -0.80 -8.70 10.78
C ASP A 201 0.17 -8.79 9.59
N PRO A 202 1.47 -9.09 9.81
CA PRO A 202 2.46 -9.20 8.73
C PRO A 202 2.20 -10.40 7.80
N THR A 203 1.37 -11.36 8.21
CA THR A 203 1.04 -12.54 7.41
C THR A 203 -0.07 -12.29 6.40
N LYS A 204 -0.77 -11.15 6.47
CA LYS A 204 -1.87 -10.79 5.57
C LYS A 204 -1.45 -9.83 4.47
N VAL A 205 -0.32 -9.13 4.65
CA VAL A 205 0.09 -8.04 3.75
C VAL A 205 1.51 -8.19 3.26
N ARG A 206 1.75 -7.63 2.09
CA ARG A 206 3.08 -7.40 1.55
C ARG A 206 3.49 -5.97 1.85
N ALA A 207 4.45 -5.79 2.75
CA ALA A 207 5.05 -4.49 2.99
C ALA A 207 5.94 -4.09 1.79
N LEU A 208 5.75 -2.86 1.30
CA LEU A 208 6.50 -2.25 0.20
C LEU A 208 7.45 -1.17 0.68
N GLN A 209 7.14 -0.51 1.80
CA GLN A 209 7.99 0.52 2.40
C GLN A 209 7.88 0.46 3.93
N ALA A 210 8.95 0.83 4.63
CA ALA A 210 8.99 0.96 6.09
C ALA A 210 9.96 2.06 6.52
N LEU A 211 9.83 2.55 7.75
CA LEU A 211 10.83 3.45 8.34
C LEU A 211 12.18 2.73 8.54
N ASP A 212 13.28 3.43 8.27
CA ASP A 212 14.65 2.99 8.59
C ASP A 212 15.23 3.85 9.71
N PHE A 213 15.24 3.31 10.93
CA PHE A 213 15.69 4.06 12.10
C PHE A 213 17.21 4.25 12.24
N THR A 214 18.01 3.76 11.28
CA THR A 214 19.48 3.75 11.41
C THR A 214 20.13 5.13 11.40
N ASP A 215 19.46 6.16 10.86
CA ASP A 215 19.89 7.57 10.87
C ASP A 215 18.84 8.53 11.43
N MET A 216 17.75 8.03 12.00
CA MET A 216 16.68 8.85 12.57
C MET A 216 16.90 9.11 14.06
N ALA A 217 16.62 10.33 14.53
CA ALA A 217 16.69 10.65 15.95
C ALA A 217 15.57 9.98 16.76
N LEU A 218 14.33 10.03 16.24
CA LEU A 218 13.17 9.41 16.85
C LEU A 218 12.97 7.98 16.31
N LYS A 219 13.06 7.00 17.21
CA LYS A 219 13.02 5.56 16.88
C LYS A 219 11.95 4.81 17.66
N ARG A 220 11.62 3.62 17.18
CA ARG A 220 10.86 2.59 17.92
C ARG A 220 11.52 1.22 17.78
N PRO A 221 11.46 0.34 18.80
CA PRO A 221 12.07 -0.98 18.75
C PRO A 221 11.23 -2.01 17.99
N TRP A 222 10.28 -1.59 17.15
CA TRP A 222 9.38 -2.43 16.38
C TRP A 222 9.24 -1.96 14.94
N PHE A 223 8.72 -2.83 14.10
CA PHE A 223 8.43 -2.54 12.69
C PHE A 223 7.37 -1.44 12.53
N VAL A 224 7.64 -0.46 11.66
CA VAL A 224 6.69 0.61 11.26
C VAL A 224 6.57 0.62 9.73
N PRO A 225 5.51 -0.02 9.18
CA PRO A 225 5.26 -0.02 7.74
C PRO A 225 4.75 1.35 7.28
N ILE A 226 5.17 1.76 6.08
CA ILE A 226 4.73 2.98 5.41
C ILE A 226 3.73 2.64 4.32
N THR A 227 4.03 1.63 3.50
CA THR A 227 3.17 1.25 2.38
C THR A 227 3.07 -0.25 2.30
N TRP A 228 1.87 -0.78 2.09
CA TRP A 228 1.64 -2.21 1.90
C TRP A 228 0.53 -2.50 0.91
N THR A 229 0.53 -3.75 0.43
CA THR A 229 -0.50 -4.29 -0.43
C THR A 229 -1.08 -5.57 0.15
N ARG A 230 -2.31 -5.89 -0.23
CA ARG A 230 -3.03 -7.08 0.20
C ARG A 230 -3.86 -7.65 -0.94
N GLN A 231 -3.87 -8.98 -1.07
CA GLN A 231 -4.83 -9.68 -1.91
C GLN A 231 -6.08 -9.97 -1.07
N ILE A 232 -7.26 -9.64 -1.59
CA ILE A 232 -8.54 -9.88 -0.93
C ILE A 232 -9.44 -10.61 -1.92
N GLY A 233 -9.59 -11.93 -1.77
CA GLY A 233 -10.19 -12.77 -2.80
C GLY A 233 -9.48 -12.57 -4.15
N LYS A 234 -10.23 -12.13 -5.17
CA LYS A 234 -9.69 -11.77 -6.49
C LYS A 234 -9.29 -10.30 -6.61
N GLY A 235 -9.76 -9.42 -5.73
CA GLY A 235 -9.42 -8.00 -5.71
C GLY A 235 -8.16 -7.67 -4.93
N ARG A 236 -7.79 -6.39 -4.95
CA ARG A 236 -6.54 -5.88 -4.40
C ARG A 236 -6.81 -4.70 -3.46
N LEU A 237 -5.95 -4.58 -2.44
CA LEU A 237 -5.88 -3.43 -1.56
C LEU A 237 -4.47 -2.84 -1.55
N PHE A 238 -4.38 -1.52 -1.63
CA PHE A 238 -3.17 -0.75 -1.41
C PHE A 238 -3.38 0.22 -0.23
N GLN A 239 -2.38 0.38 0.62
CA GLN A 239 -2.38 1.37 1.69
C GLN A 239 -1.03 2.09 1.73
N THR A 240 -1.05 3.42 1.85
CA THR A 240 0.16 4.20 2.18
C THR A 240 -0.10 5.18 3.31
N ASN A 241 0.86 5.30 4.22
CA ASN A 241 0.90 6.23 5.36
C ASN A 241 1.28 7.65 4.90
N LEU A 242 1.82 7.81 3.69
CA LEU A 242 2.16 9.12 3.13
C LEU A 242 0.91 9.88 2.68
N GLY A 243 0.92 11.22 2.80
CA GLY A 243 -0.12 12.09 2.27
C GLY A 243 -0.66 13.14 3.24
N HIS A 244 -0.18 13.20 4.49
CA HIS A 244 -0.60 14.22 5.46
C HIS A 244 -0.19 15.63 5.07
N THR A 245 1.08 15.80 4.69
CA THR A 245 1.62 17.12 4.41
C THR A 245 1.13 17.61 3.04
N PRO A 246 0.61 18.84 2.93
CA PRO A 246 0.17 19.41 1.66
C PRO A 246 1.17 19.33 0.51
N SER A 247 2.48 19.45 0.80
CA SER A 247 3.53 19.36 -0.22
C SER A 247 3.65 17.96 -0.82
N THR A 248 3.28 16.90 -0.10
CA THR A 248 3.30 15.52 -0.59
C THR A 248 2.40 15.34 -1.81
N TRP A 249 1.27 16.04 -1.87
CA TRP A 249 0.37 16.02 -3.03
C TRP A 249 0.92 16.73 -4.28
N ASN A 250 1.98 17.53 -4.11
CA ASN A 250 2.71 18.18 -5.21
C ASN A 250 3.97 17.40 -5.61
N ASP A 251 4.41 16.43 -4.81
CA ASP A 251 5.63 15.65 -5.09
C ASP A 251 5.40 14.72 -6.29
N PRO A 252 6.18 14.84 -7.39
CA PRO A 252 6.05 13.93 -8.53
C PRO A 252 6.23 12.46 -8.18
N LEU A 253 7.03 12.11 -7.16
CA LEU A 253 7.23 10.72 -6.72
C LEU A 253 5.97 10.15 -6.04
N TYR A 254 5.33 10.93 -5.16
CA TYR A 254 4.07 10.54 -4.55
C TYR A 254 2.96 10.42 -5.59
N ARG A 255 2.84 11.41 -6.49
CA ARG A 255 1.84 11.36 -7.58
C ARG A 255 2.04 10.16 -8.50
N ALA A 256 3.28 9.77 -8.77
CA ALA A 256 3.60 8.55 -9.50
C ALA A 256 3.21 7.29 -8.70
N GLN A 257 3.46 7.24 -7.39
CA GLN A 257 3.02 6.13 -6.54
C GLN A 257 1.49 5.98 -6.54
N ILE A 258 0.73 7.08 -6.47
CA ILE A 258 -0.73 7.05 -6.53
C ILE A 258 -1.22 6.48 -7.88
N LEU A 259 -0.61 6.89 -9.00
CA LEU A 259 -0.91 6.30 -10.30
C LEU A 259 -0.61 4.80 -10.33
N GLU A 260 0.54 4.38 -9.80
CA GLU A 260 0.90 2.96 -9.72
C GLU A 260 -0.07 2.17 -8.85
N ALA A 261 -0.51 2.73 -7.72
CA ALA A 261 -1.49 2.14 -6.83
C ALA A 261 -2.85 1.97 -7.52
N VAL A 262 -3.34 2.97 -8.24
CA VAL A 262 -4.59 2.91 -9.02
C VAL A 262 -4.50 1.82 -10.09
N LEU A 263 -3.45 1.84 -10.91
CA LEU A 263 -3.27 0.87 -11.99
C LEU A 263 -3.11 -0.56 -11.45
N TRP A 264 -2.34 -0.75 -10.38
CA TRP A 264 -2.15 -2.07 -9.79
C TRP A 264 -3.42 -2.59 -9.14
N THR A 265 -4.11 -1.76 -8.36
CA THR A 265 -5.33 -2.14 -7.64
C THR A 265 -6.46 -2.49 -8.62
N ALA A 266 -6.53 -1.82 -9.78
CA ALA A 266 -7.47 -2.11 -10.86
C ALA A 266 -7.01 -3.22 -11.82
N HIS A 267 -5.96 -3.99 -11.48
CA HIS A 267 -5.39 -5.05 -12.32
C HIS A 267 -4.91 -4.59 -13.72
N ARG A 268 -4.61 -3.31 -13.89
CA ARG A 268 -3.97 -2.75 -15.10
C ARG A 268 -2.44 -2.77 -15.05
N LYS A 269 -1.86 -3.08 -13.88
CA LYS A 269 -0.42 -3.29 -13.69
C LYS A 269 -0.16 -4.65 -12.98
N PRO A 270 0.84 -5.44 -13.41
CA PRO A 270 1.27 -6.62 -12.67
C PRO A 270 1.92 -6.21 -11.34
N GLY A 271 1.95 -7.11 -10.36
CA GLY A 271 2.60 -6.89 -9.07
C GLY A 271 2.13 -7.93 -8.05
N ALA A 272 3.04 -8.42 -7.21
CA ALA A 272 2.72 -9.43 -6.23
C ALA A 272 1.99 -8.79 -5.03
N ALA A 273 0.96 -9.46 -4.53
CA ALA A 273 0.35 -9.16 -3.24
C ALA A 273 0.71 -10.21 -2.17
N LYS A 274 1.58 -11.18 -2.52
CA LYS A 274 1.97 -12.26 -1.60
C LYS A 274 2.65 -11.65 -0.37
N PRO A 275 2.15 -11.93 0.85
CA PRO A 275 2.76 -11.44 2.07
C PRO A 275 4.24 -11.79 2.18
N ASN A 276 5.02 -10.90 2.79
CA ASN A 276 6.46 -11.04 3.04
C ASN A 276 6.79 -11.00 4.55
N PRO A 277 6.19 -11.87 5.38
CA PRO A 277 6.35 -11.80 6.83
C PRO A 277 7.80 -11.99 7.29
N ASP A 278 8.62 -12.73 6.54
CA ASP A 278 10.03 -12.97 6.90
C ASP A 278 10.90 -11.70 6.70
N GLU A 279 10.64 -10.96 5.62
CA GLU A 279 11.31 -9.68 5.37
C GLU A 279 10.87 -8.63 6.39
N GLN A 280 9.57 -8.60 6.72
CA GLN A 280 9.03 -7.73 7.77
C GLN A 280 9.61 -8.08 9.14
N ALA A 281 9.80 -9.37 9.44
CA ALA A 281 10.42 -9.83 10.67
C ALA A 281 11.88 -9.37 10.78
N LEU A 282 12.67 -9.52 9.71
CA LEU A 282 14.03 -8.97 9.65
C LEU A 282 14.05 -7.46 9.87
N TRP A 283 13.09 -6.73 9.30
CA TRP A 283 13.00 -5.27 9.48
C TRP A 283 12.57 -4.87 10.89
N ALA A 284 11.77 -5.69 11.57
CA ALA A 284 11.46 -5.52 12.99
C ALA A 284 12.73 -5.65 13.85
N LEU A 285 13.57 -6.65 13.59
CA LEU A 285 14.84 -6.84 14.29
C LEU A 285 15.85 -5.72 13.96
N ARG A 286 15.85 -5.21 12.71
CA ARG A 286 16.60 -4.00 12.34
C ARG A 286 16.19 -2.82 13.22
N SER A 287 14.89 -2.62 13.42
CA SER A 287 14.34 -1.52 14.22
C SER A 287 14.74 -1.63 15.69
N LEU A 288 14.70 -2.85 16.24
CA LEU A 288 15.17 -3.17 17.59
C LEU A 288 16.65 -2.80 17.79
N LEU A 289 17.53 -3.22 16.87
CA LEU A 289 18.97 -2.94 16.93
C LEU A 289 19.30 -1.47 16.69
N ALA A 290 18.54 -0.79 15.84
CA ALA A 290 18.69 0.66 15.63
C ALA A 290 18.26 1.47 16.87
N TYR A 291 17.22 1.02 17.58
CA TYR A 291 16.78 1.60 18.84
C TYR A 291 17.84 1.42 19.95
N ASP A 292 18.60 0.32 19.96
CA ASP A 292 19.75 0.08 20.84
C ASP A 292 20.95 1.03 20.57
N GLY A 293 20.90 1.81 19.48
CA GLY A 293 21.96 2.75 19.14
C GLY A 293 23.14 2.13 18.39
N ARG A 294 23.02 0.90 17.88
CA ARG A 294 24.09 0.24 17.14
C ARG A 294 24.40 0.94 15.81
N PRO A 295 25.68 0.99 15.38
CA PRO A 295 26.04 1.53 14.07
C PRO A 295 25.40 0.73 12.92
N LYS A 296 25.04 1.42 11.83
CA LYS A 296 24.40 0.80 10.65
C LYS A 296 25.19 -0.41 10.12
N ALA A 297 26.52 -0.32 10.04
CA ALA A 297 27.36 -1.41 9.54
C ALA A 297 27.27 -2.67 10.41
N GLU A 298 27.17 -2.51 11.73
CA GLU A 298 26.97 -3.62 12.66
C GLU A 298 25.58 -4.23 12.48
N ILE A 299 24.54 -3.39 12.37
CA ILE A 299 23.16 -3.82 12.14
C ILE A 299 23.07 -4.65 10.86
N ASP A 300 23.66 -4.17 9.76
CA ASP A 300 23.66 -4.87 8.48
C ASP A 300 24.38 -6.23 8.58
N THR A 301 25.50 -6.29 9.30
CA THR A 301 26.25 -7.54 9.57
C THR A 301 25.41 -8.55 10.36
N ARG A 302 24.72 -8.08 11.41
CA ARG A 302 23.83 -8.92 12.24
C ARG A 302 22.62 -9.41 11.44
N LEU A 303 22.00 -8.56 10.64
CA LEU A 303 20.87 -8.94 9.79
C LEU A 303 21.24 -9.99 8.75
N ALA A 304 22.45 -9.94 8.19
CA ALA A 304 22.92 -10.96 7.25
C ALA A 304 23.01 -12.37 7.89
N LYS A 305 23.26 -12.45 9.20
CA LYS A 305 23.21 -13.70 9.98
C LYS A 305 21.77 -14.09 10.32
N LEU A 306 20.96 -13.14 10.78
CA LEU A 306 19.55 -13.36 11.13
C LEU A 306 18.72 -13.81 9.92
N ALA A 307 19.04 -13.35 8.71
CA ALA A 307 18.41 -13.80 7.47
C ALA A 307 18.63 -15.28 7.15
N LYS A 308 19.59 -15.93 7.83
CA LYS A 308 19.87 -17.37 7.75
C LYS A 308 19.38 -18.14 8.98
N ALA A 309 18.75 -17.46 9.94
CA ALA A 309 18.19 -18.10 11.12
C ALA A 309 16.93 -18.90 10.75
N ASP A 310 16.53 -19.78 11.66
CA ASP A 310 15.25 -20.48 11.57
C ASP A 310 14.09 -19.49 11.45
N THR A 311 13.20 -19.72 10.48
CA THR A 311 12.08 -18.81 10.16
C THR A 311 11.07 -18.72 11.30
N ALA A 312 10.84 -19.80 12.06
CA ALA A 312 9.90 -19.78 13.17
C ALA A 312 10.45 -18.90 14.31
N TRP A 313 11.72 -19.05 14.66
CA TRP A 313 12.40 -18.16 15.62
C TRP A 313 12.40 -16.71 15.14
N LEU A 314 12.68 -16.44 13.85
CA LEU A 314 12.69 -15.08 13.29
C LEU A 314 11.33 -14.39 13.44
N ARG A 315 10.25 -15.09 13.10
CA ARG A 315 8.87 -14.58 13.22
C ARG A 315 8.46 -14.39 14.68
N ASP A 316 8.83 -15.33 15.56
CA ASP A 316 8.58 -15.21 16.99
C ASP A 316 9.29 -14.00 17.60
N ALA A 317 10.58 -13.81 17.29
CA ALA A 317 11.35 -12.65 17.76
C ALA A 317 10.71 -11.33 17.29
N ALA A 318 10.29 -11.26 16.03
CA ALA A 318 9.56 -10.10 15.51
C ALA A 318 8.21 -9.88 16.22
N ALA A 319 7.44 -10.93 16.49
CA ALA A 319 6.19 -10.83 17.26
C ALA A 319 6.45 -10.28 18.68
N ARG A 320 7.53 -10.73 19.34
CA ARG A 320 7.96 -10.18 20.63
C ARG A 320 8.35 -8.71 20.55
N THR A 321 8.96 -8.23 19.46
CA THR A 321 9.18 -6.78 19.27
C THR A 321 7.87 -6.00 19.15
N ALA A 322 6.87 -6.54 18.45
CA ALA A 322 5.57 -5.89 18.30
C ALA A 322 4.81 -5.82 19.65
N ALA A 323 4.98 -6.83 20.50
CA ALA A 323 4.43 -6.88 21.86
C ALA A 323 5.02 -5.82 22.80
N LEU A 324 6.11 -5.13 22.43
CA LEU A 324 6.62 -3.99 23.19
C LEU A 324 5.74 -2.74 23.07
N ARG A 325 4.93 -2.62 22.01
CA ARG A 325 4.11 -1.44 21.74
C ARG A 325 3.09 -1.13 22.85
N PRO A 326 2.27 -2.07 23.34
CA PRO A 326 1.34 -1.78 24.45
C PRO A 326 2.04 -1.45 25.77
N LEU A 327 3.32 -1.83 25.93
CA LEU A 327 4.13 -1.48 27.10
C LEU A 327 4.74 -0.08 26.99
N TRP A 328 4.71 0.54 25.80
CA TRP A 328 5.34 1.83 25.57
C TRP A 328 4.70 2.92 26.45
N PRO A 329 5.50 3.71 27.19
CA PRO A 329 5.00 4.80 28.02
C PRO A 329 4.10 5.78 27.24
N ALA A 330 2.85 5.94 27.70
CA ALA A 330 1.90 6.86 27.09
C ALA A 330 2.26 8.33 27.35
N LYS A 331 2.94 8.61 28.47
CA LYS A 331 3.44 9.93 28.84
C LYS A 331 4.94 9.86 29.16
N PRO A 332 5.68 10.96 29.02
CA PRO A 332 7.10 11.01 29.36
C PRO A 332 7.42 10.53 30.79
N ASP A 333 6.55 10.85 31.74
CA ASP A 333 6.74 10.52 33.17
C ASP A 333 6.13 9.16 33.58
N SER A 334 5.62 8.38 32.64
CA SER A 334 5.08 7.04 32.95
C SER A 334 6.20 6.06 33.29
N ASP A 335 5.92 5.11 34.19
CA ASP A 335 6.85 4.04 34.53
C ASP A 335 7.24 3.24 33.28
N LYS A 336 8.54 3.23 32.99
CA LYS A 336 9.13 2.57 31.84
C LYS A 336 9.67 1.17 32.16
N ALA A 337 9.75 0.79 33.44
CA ALA A 337 10.35 -0.48 33.86
C ALA A 337 9.75 -1.72 33.17
N PRO A 338 8.41 -1.83 32.97
CA PRO A 338 7.84 -2.97 32.24
C PRO A 338 8.31 -3.06 30.79
N PHE A 339 8.40 -1.91 30.10
CA PHE A 339 8.90 -1.84 28.75
C PHE A 339 10.40 -2.17 28.71
N ASP A 340 11.22 -1.59 29.59
CA ASP A 340 12.67 -1.77 29.57
C ASP A 340 13.06 -3.24 29.83
N ALA A 341 12.37 -3.92 30.77
CA ALA A 341 12.58 -5.34 31.03
C ALA A 341 12.22 -6.22 29.83
N ALA A 342 11.06 -5.98 29.20
CA ALA A 342 10.64 -6.72 28.02
C ALA A 342 11.56 -6.45 26.82
N TYR A 343 11.90 -5.18 26.58
CA TYR A 343 12.81 -4.76 25.53
C TYR A 343 14.18 -5.43 25.67
N LYS A 344 14.77 -5.38 26.88
CA LYS A 344 16.06 -6.01 27.16
C LYS A 344 16.04 -7.51 26.88
N THR A 345 14.98 -8.21 27.28
CA THR A 345 14.83 -9.65 27.05
C THR A 345 14.85 -9.99 25.56
N VAL A 346 14.13 -9.21 24.74
CA VAL A 346 14.11 -9.42 23.28
C VAL A 346 15.44 -9.05 22.64
N LEU A 347 16.06 -7.94 23.06
CA LEU A 347 17.35 -7.49 22.56
C LEU A 347 18.45 -8.53 22.81
N ASP A 348 18.56 -9.04 24.04
CA ASP A 348 19.61 -9.99 24.42
C ASP A 348 19.53 -11.28 23.57
N ASP A 349 18.33 -11.82 23.34
CA ASP A 349 18.10 -12.98 22.47
C ASP A 349 18.52 -12.70 21.00
N VAL A 350 18.12 -11.55 20.46
CA VAL A 350 18.46 -11.15 19.08
C VAL A 350 19.97 -10.92 18.90
N VAL A 351 20.62 -10.32 19.89
CA VAL A 351 22.08 -10.11 19.90
C VAL A 351 22.81 -11.46 19.98
N ALA A 352 22.40 -12.35 20.88
CA ALA A 352 22.97 -13.68 21.00
C ALA A 352 22.83 -14.47 19.69
N LYS A 353 21.65 -14.43 19.06
CA LYS A 353 21.41 -15.11 17.76
C LYS A 353 22.23 -14.53 16.60
N SER A 354 22.56 -13.24 16.65
CA SER A 354 23.28 -12.53 15.59
C SER A 354 24.80 -12.41 15.83
N GLY A 355 25.32 -13.05 16.87
CA GLY A 355 26.74 -13.15 17.19
C GLY A 355 27.14 -12.21 18.32
N GLY A 356 27.21 -12.78 19.53
CA GLY A 356 28.04 -12.24 20.61
C GLY A 356 29.48 -12.03 20.15
#